data_AF-A0A956RG51-F1
#
_entry.id   AF-A0A956RG51-F1
#
_cell.length_a   1.000
_cell.length_b   1.000
_cell.length_c   1.000
_cell.angle_alpha   90.00
_cell.angle_beta   90.00
_cell.angle_gamma   90.00
#
_symmetry.space_group_name_H-M   'P 1'
#
loop_
_entity.id
_entity.type
_entity.pdbx_description
1 polymer ?
#
loop_
_entity_poly.entity_id
_entity_poly.type
_entity_poly.pdbx_seq_one_letter_code
_entity_poly.pdbx_strand_id
1 'polypeptide(L)'
;MTECAKTPLDCDEGRRRGCETFCCRLIVRYDPDRRPLSDDGTSEKNCVDKDMVDGLCVHLDRQRFSCEIWEERPTDCRDYDCREDPALEIVQETGWVSLLDLLRRLRTRSRARW
;
A
#
# COMPACT_ATOMS: atom_id res chain seq x y z
N MET A 1 -4.29 20.49 -29.87
CA MET A 1 -3.49 19.52 -29.09
C MET A 1 -3.92 19.69 -27.65
N THR A 2 -4.90 18.90 -27.21
CA THR A 2 -5.44 19.04 -25.84
C THR A 2 -4.58 18.17 -24.95
N GLU A 3 -3.70 18.83 -24.19
CA GLU A 3 -2.94 18.23 -23.11
C GLU A 3 -3.91 17.52 -22.17
N CYS A 4 -3.72 16.22 -21.99
CA CYS A 4 -4.50 15.44 -21.04
C CYS A 4 -4.03 15.88 -19.65
N ALA A 5 -4.72 16.87 -19.06
CA ALA A 5 -4.43 17.35 -17.73
C ALA A 5 -4.61 16.19 -16.74
N LYS A 6 -3.50 15.53 -16.40
CA LYS A 6 -3.44 14.52 -15.35
C LYS A 6 -3.74 15.27 -14.06
N THR A 7 -5.00 15.26 -13.62
CA THR A 7 -5.38 15.81 -12.31
C THR A 7 -4.38 15.24 -11.30
N PRO A 8 -3.61 16.07 -10.58
CA PRO A 8 -2.67 15.55 -9.61
C PRO A 8 -3.45 14.71 -8.62
N LEU A 9 -3.15 13.42 -8.57
CA LEU A 9 -3.76 12.49 -7.63
C LEU A 9 -3.48 13.05 -6.24
N ASP A 10 -4.50 13.59 -5.57
CA ASP A 10 -4.39 14.06 -4.21
C ASP A 10 -4.29 12.83 -3.33
N CYS A 11 -3.06 12.42 -3.07
CA CYS A 11 -2.80 11.27 -2.25
C CYS A 11 -3.17 11.51 -0.82
N ASP A 12 -3.20 12.73 -0.29
CA ASP A 12 -3.67 12.96 1.09
C ASP A 12 -5.17 12.74 1.22
N GLU A 13 -5.93 13.22 0.23
CA GLU A 13 -7.37 12.98 0.17
C GLU A 13 -7.69 11.53 -0.22
N GLY A 14 -6.94 10.94 -1.14
CA GLY A 14 -7.01 9.52 -1.47
C GLY A 14 -6.66 8.64 -0.27
N ARG A 15 -5.61 8.98 0.49
CA ARG A 15 -5.20 8.33 1.75
C ARG A 15 -6.32 8.38 2.78
N ARG A 16 -6.97 9.54 2.96
CA ARG A 16 -8.13 9.72 3.85
C ARG A 16 -9.40 9.00 3.37
N ARG A 17 -9.59 8.87 2.06
CA ARG A 17 -10.77 8.23 1.44
C ARG A 17 -10.57 6.76 1.07
N GLY A 18 -9.40 6.19 1.36
CA GLY A 18 -9.11 4.80 1.07
C GLY A 18 -8.48 4.56 -0.30
N CYS A 19 -7.24 5.03 -0.50
CA CYS A 19 -6.41 4.70 -1.65
C CYS A 19 -6.05 3.20 -1.60
N GLU A 20 -7.04 2.36 -1.93
CA GLU A 20 -7.16 0.91 -1.89
C GLU A 20 -6.53 0.17 -0.70
N THR A 21 -6.03 0.87 0.32
CA THR A 21 -5.17 0.32 1.37
C THR A 21 -4.14 -0.66 0.83
N PHE A 22 -3.43 -0.29 -0.24
CA PHE A 22 -2.47 -1.19 -0.86
C PHE A 22 -1.42 -1.72 0.13
N CYS A 23 -0.95 -0.87 1.05
CA CYS A 23 -0.09 -1.26 2.16
C CYS A 23 -0.69 -2.38 3.04
N CYS A 24 -2.02 -2.51 3.12
CA CYS A 24 -2.69 -3.59 3.83
C CYS A 24 -2.54 -4.95 3.15
N ARG A 25 -2.04 -5.01 1.91
CA ARG A 25 -1.63 -6.25 1.22
C ARG A 25 -0.13 -6.56 1.34
N LEU A 26 0.67 -5.62 1.84
CA LEU A 26 2.12 -5.77 2.00
C LEU A 26 2.50 -6.37 3.35
N ILE A 27 3.67 -6.98 3.45
CA ILE A 27 4.27 -7.33 4.75
C ILE A 27 4.92 -6.06 5.30
N VAL A 28 4.36 -5.52 6.38
CA VAL A 28 4.79 -4.25 6.98
C VAL A 28 5.40 -4.52 8.35
N ARG A 29 6.59 -3.98 8.59
CA ARG A 29 7.28 -4.10 9.88
C ARG A 29 6.92 -2.93 10.80
N TYR A 30 6.87 -3.22 12.09
CA TYR A 30 6.81 -2.17 13.11
C TYR A 30 8.19 -1.55 13.32
N ASP A 31 8.19 -0.25 13.63
CA ASP A 31 9.37 0.41 14.17
C ASP A 31 9.81 -0.28 15.47
N PRO A 32 11.12 -0.45 15.72
CA PRO A 32 11.61 -1.21 16.89
C PRO A 32 11.07 -0.72 18.23
N ASP A 33 10.80 0.58 18.37
CA ASP A 33 10.30 1.26 19.56
C ASP A 33 8.77 1.28 19.68
N ARG A 34 8.04 0.82 18.65
CA ARG A 34 6.57 0.85 18.58
C ARG A 34 5.94 -0.53 18.40
N ARG A 35 6.69 -1.59 18.70
CA ARG A 35 6.20 -2.96 18.57
C ARG A 35 5.12 -3.23 19.61
N PRO A 36 3.89 -3.58 19.20
CA PRO A 36 2.90 -4.07 20.14
C PRO A 36 3.32 -5.45 20.65
N LEU A 37 2.85 -5.82 21.82
CA LEU A 37 3.01 -7.19 22.33
C LEU A 37 2.15 -8.16 21.50
N SER A 38 2.57 -9.43 21.46
CA SER A 38 1.80 -10.56 21.00
C SER A 38 0.51 -10.71 21.80
N ASP A 39 -0.48 -11.41 21.26
CA ASP A 39 -1.79 -11.55 21.90
C ASP A 39 -1.72 -12.26 23.26
N ASP A 40 -0.70 -13.08 23.47
CA ASP A 40 -0.36 -13.74 24.73
C ASP A 40 0.53 -12.90 25.66
N GLY A 41 0.95 -11.70 25.23
CA GLY A 41 1.77 -10.77 26.00
C GLY A 41 3.23 -11.17 26.18
N THR A 42 3.70 -12.24 25.53
CA THR A 42 5.02 -12.84 25.81
C THR A 42 6.15 -12.29 24.95
N SER A 43 5.83 -11.68 23.81
CA SER A 43 6.83 -11.23 22.83
C SER A 43 6.39 -9.97 22.10
N GLU A 44 7.33 -9.25 21.51
CA GLU A 44 7.02 -8.11 20.64
C GLU A 44 6.73 -8.58 19.22
N LYS A 45 5.69 -8.02 18.61
CA LYS A 45 5.37 -8.26 17.20
C LYS A 45 6.34 -7.49 16.31
N ASN A 46 6.90 -8.18 15.31
CA ASN A 46 7.77 -7.56 14.32
C ASN A 46 7.01 -6.97 13.14
N CYS A 47 5.83 -7.51 12.83
CA CYS A 47 5.03 -7.16 11.67
C CYS A 47 3.58 -6.92 12.06
N VAL A 48 2.88 -6.12 11.25
CA VAL A 48 1.43 -5.93 11.36
C VAL A 48 0.71 -7.24 11.02
N ASP A 49 -0.27 -7.61 11.84
CA ASP A 49 -1.02 -8.84 11.65
C ASP A 49 -1.86 -8.80 10.37
N LYS A 50 -2.01 -10.00 9.78
CA LYS A 50 -2.91 -10.24 8.65
C LYS A 50 -4.07 -11.09 9.12
N ASP A 51 -5.25 -10.74 8.65
CA ASP A 51 -6.41 -11.60 8.74
C ASP A 51 -6.14 -12.88 7.94
N MET A 52 -6.44 -14.02 8.54
CA MET A 52 -6.11 -15.33 7.98
C MET A 52 -7.07 -15.78 6.88
N VAL A 53 -8.21 -15.09 6.70
CA VAL A 53 -9.23 -15.40 5.70
C VAL A 53 -8.94 -14.66 4.40
N ASP A 54 -8.73 -13.34 4.48
CA ASP A 54 -8.55 -12.48 3.30
C ASP A 54 -7.08 -12.10 3.03
N GLY A 55 -6.17 -12.33 3.99
CA GLY A 55 -4.75 -11.98 3.88
C GLY A 55 -4.48 -10.48 3.99
N LEU A 56 -5.47 -9.67 4.35
CA LEU A 56 -5.37 -8.22 4.49
C LEU A 56 -4.98 -7.84 5.91
N CYS A 57 -4.41 -6.65 6.07
CA CYS A 57 -4.11 -6.08 7.39
C CYS A 57 -5.36 -6.09 8.28
N VAL A 58 -5.19 -6.48 9.54
CA VAL A 58 -6.28 -6.48 10.53
C VAL A 58 -6.93 -5.11 10.71
N HIS A 59 -6.20 -4.02 10.50
CA HIS A 59 -6.67 -2.62 10.65
C HIS A 59 -7.35 -2.02 9.40
N LEU A 60 -7.70 -2.84 8.41
CA LEU A 60 -8.47 -2.41 7.24
C LEU A 60 -9.96 -2.37 7.58
N ASP A 61 -10.59 -1.20 7.46
CA ASP A 61 -12.04 -1.09 7.36
C ASP A 61 -12.47 -1.60 5.98
N ARG A 62 -13.09 -2.80 5.95
CA ARG A 62 -13.53 -3.45 4.71
C ARG A 62 -14.72 -2.75 4.05
N GLN A 63 -15.52 -1.99 4.79
CA GLN A 63 -16.68 -1.29 4.22
C GLN A 63 -16.24 -0.01 3.52
N ARG A 64 -15.35 0.75 4.16
CA ARG A 64 -14.89 2.05 3.66
C ARG A 64 -13.59 1.96 2.86
N PHE A 65 -12.96 0.79 2.85
CA PHE A 65 -11.62 0.57 2.30
C PHE A 65 -10.60 1.59 2.85
N SER A 66 -10.69 1.87 4.15
CA SER A 66 -9.86 2.85 4.84
C SER A 66 -9.08 2.19 5.99
N CYS A 67 -8.11 2.90 6.57
CA CYS A 67 -7.31 2.35 7.66
C CYS A 67 -7.69 2.99 8.98
N GLU A 68 -7.97 2.14 9.98
CA GLU A 68 -8.50 2.56 11.27
C GLU A 68 -7.41 3.13 12.19
N ILE A 69 -6.14 2.74 11.98
CA ILE A 69 -4.98 3.17 12.79
C ILE A 69 -4.11 4.20 12.07
N TRP A 70 -4.70 5.06 11.22
CA TRP A 70 -3.95 5.92 10.31
C TRP A 70 -2.77 6.68 10.98
N GLU A 71 -3.03 7.33 12.12
CA GLU A 71 -2.05 8.12 12.87
C GLU A 71 -0.96 7.27 13.55
N GLU A 72 -1.26 5.99 13.80
CA GLU A 72 -0.39 5.04 14.49
C GLU A 72 0.30 4.07 13.53
N ARG A 73 0.12 4.27 12.22
CA ARG A 73 0.71 3.42 11.20
C ARG A 73 2.22 3.30 11.37
N PRO A 74 2.78 2.08 11.20
CA PRO A 74 4.22 1.91 11.10
C PRO A 74 4.81 2.81 10.01
N THR A 75 6.06 3.24 10.19
CA THR A 75 6.75 4.11 9.21
C THR A 75 6.71 3.52 7.80
N ASP A 76 7.03 2.24 7.61
CA ASP A 76 6.93 1.54 6.32
C ASP A 76 5.53 1.64 5.67
N CYS A 77 4.47 1.75 6.49
CA CYS A 77 3.09 1.90 6.05
C CYS A 77 2.73 3.37 5.71
N ARG A 78 3.40 4.35 6.33
CA ARG A 78 3.25 5.78 6.09
C ARG A 78 4.05 6.25 4.88
N ASP A 79 5.21 5.65 4.67
CA ASP A 79 6.12 5.94 3.56
C ASP A 79 5.60 5.43 2.21
N TYR A 80 4.59 4.55 2.22
CA TYR A 80 3.95 4.13 0.98
C TYR A 80 3.19 5.29 0.31
N ASP A 81 3.79 5.84 -0.74
CA ASP A 81 3.19 6.81 -1.64
C ASP A 81 2.79 6.15 -2.96
N CYS A 82 1.49 6.06 -3.21
CA CYS A 82 0.95 5.48 -4.44
C CYS A 82 1.33 6.26 -5.72
N ARG A 83 1.80 7.51 -5.62
CA ARG A 83 2.38 8.27 -6.75
C ARG A 83 3.74 7.76 -7.16
N GLU A 84 4.46 7.14 -6.24
CA GLU A 84 5.83 6.68 -6.45
C GLU A 84 5.89 5.18 -6.74
N ASP A 85 4.74 4.48 -6.73
CA ASP A 85 4.64 3.06 -7.04
C ASP A 85 4.40 2.85 -8.55
N PRO A 86 5.44 2.53 -9.34
CA PRO A 86 5.31 2.40 -10.79
C PRO A 86 4.50 1.16 -11.15
N ALA A 87 4.34 0.20 -10.23
CA ALA A 87 3.53 -0.98 -10.45
C ALA A 87 2.04 -0.62 -10.37
N LEU A 88 1.67 0.21 -9.40
CA LEU A 88 0.31 0.71 -9.27
C LEU A 88 -0.10 1.61 -10.44
N GLU A 89 0.81 2.44 -10.95
CA GLU A 89 0.55 3.22 -12.17
C GLU A 89 0.23 2.31 -13.37
N ILE A 90 0.99 1.23 -13.55
CA ILE A 90 0.76 0.27 -14.65
C ILE A 90 -0.60 -0.41 -14.48
N VAL A 91 -0.91 -0.91 -13.27
CA VAL A 91 -2.20 -1.57 -13.00
C VAL A 91 -3.38 -0.62 -13.23
N GLN A 92 -3.25 0.66 -12.86
CA GLN A 92 -4.28 1.67 -13.15
C GLN A 92 -4.44 1.94 -14.65
N GLU A 93 -3.35 1.97 -15.41
CA GLU A 93 -3.40 2.19 -16.87
C GLU A 93 -3.94 0.98 -17.64
N THR A 94 -3.64 -0.24 -17.18
CA THR A 94 -3.86 -1.47 -17.95
C THR A 94 -4.96 -2.37 -17.39
N GLY A 95 -5.47 -2.05 -16.20
CA GLY A 95 -6.25 -2.97 -15.38
C GLY A 95 -5.38 -4.06 -14.74
N TRP A 96 -6.05 -5.01 -14.08
CA TRP A 96 -5.38 -6.16 -13.46
C TRP A 96 -4.64 -7.02 -14.49
N VAL A 97 -3.34 -7.17 -14.29
CA VAL A 97 -2.46 -8.03 -15.10
C VAL A 97 -1.78 -9.07 -14.21
N SER A 98 -1.31 -10.17 -14.81
CA SER A 98 -0.53 -11.17 -14.07
C SER A 98 0.75 -10.57 -13.49
N LEU A 99 1.24 -11.10 -12.37
CA LEU A 99 2.51 -10.65 -11.75
C LEU A 99 3.69 -10.66 -12.74
N LEU A 100 3.80 -11.69 -13.57
CA LEU A 100 4.86 -11.78 -14.58
C LEU A 100 4.78 -10.66 -15.63
N ASP A 101 3.57 -10.27 -16.01
CA ASP A 101 3.35 -9.17 -16.96
C ASP A 101 3.66 -7.81 -16.30
N LEU A 102 3.23 -7.62 -15.05
CA LEU A 102 3.57 -6.44 -14.25
C LEU A 102 5.08 -6.24 -14.13
N LEU A 103 5.82 -7.30 -13.77
CA LEU A 103 7.29 -7.26 -13.63
C LEU A 103 7.99 -6.94 -14.97
N ARG A 104 7.50 -7.48 -16.09
CA ARG A 104 8.03 -7.15 -17.42
C ARG A 104 7.83 -5.68 -17.74
N ARG A 105 6.63 -5.14 -17.53
CA ARG A 105 6.30 -3.74 -17.81
C ARG A 105 7.07 -2.78 -16.92
N LEU A 106 7.20 -3.10 -15.64
CA LEU A 106 8.07 -2.38 -14.70
C LEU A 106 9.50 -2.28 -15.25
N ARG A 107 10.09 -3.40 -15.66
CA ARG A 107 11.45 -3.42 -16.23
C ARG A 107 11.58 -2.56 -17.49
N THR A 108 10.56 -2.55 -18.35
CA THR A 108 10.55 -1.72 -19.57
C THR A 108 10.47 -0.23 -19.23
N ARG A 109 9.62 0.16 -18.26
CA ARG A 109 9.50 1.54 -17.79
C ARG A 109 10.77 2.06 -17.13
N SER A 110 11.41 1.25 -16.29
CA SER A 110 12.68 1.62 -15.64
C SER A 110 13.80 1.90 -16.65
N ARG A 111 13.79 1.22 -17.81
CA ARG A 111 14.78 1.41 -18.89
C ARG A 111 14.47 2.59 -19.81
N ALA A 112 13.20 2.99 -19.94
CA ALA A 112 12.79 4.14 -20.76
C ALA A 112 13.00 5.50 -20.07
N ARG A 113 13.36 5.49 -18.78
CA ARG A 113 13.57 6.67 -17.94
C ARG A 113 15.04 7.17 -17.93
N TRP A 114 15.90 6.55 -18.74
CA TRP A 114 17.33 6.88 -18.94
C TRP A 114 17.62 7.13 -20.42
#